data_AF-A0A139NRY9-F1
#
_entry.id   AF-A0A139NRY9-F1
#
_cell.length_a   1.000
_cell.length_b   1.000
_cell.length_c   1.000
_cell.angle_alpha   90.00
_cell.angle_beta   90.00
_cell.angle_gamma   90.00
#
_symmetry.space_group_name_H-M   'P 1'
#
loop_
_entity.id
_entity.type
_entity.pdbx_description
1 polymer ?
#
loop_
_entity_poly.entity_id
_entity_poly.type
_entity_poly.pdbx_seq_one_letter_code
_entity_poly.pdbx_strand_id
1 'polypeptide(L)'
;MIGQEAANVAREFHEQLAITGVILTKIDGDTRGGAALSVRQITGQPIKFTGTGEKITDIETFHPDRMASRILGMGDMLTLIEKAAQDYDEKKSLELAEKMRENTFDFNDFIQQLEQVQNMGPMEDLLKMIPGMAGNPALANVKVDEKEIARKKAIVYSMTPEERENPDLLNPARRRRIAAGSGNTFIEVNKFIKDFNQAKSMMQGVMSGDLNAMMRQMGMDPSRMPNLPSSAGMPDMSALEGMMGQNGMPDLSQMMGGGLKGRVGSFAMKQMMKRQANKLKKAKKKRK
;
A
#
# COMPACT_ATOMS: atom_id res chain seq x y z
N MET A 1 -6.02 26.09 28.35
CA MET A 1 -6.16 27.54 28.60
C MET A 1 -5.98 28.41 27.36
N ILE A 2 -5.14 28.03 26.38
CA ILE A 2 -4.87 28.83 25.16
C ILE A 2 -6.14 29.19 24.35
N GLY A 3 -7.16 28.32 24.28
CA GLY A 3 -8.33 28.54 23.42
C GLY A 3 -9.19 29.77 23.75
N GLN A 4 -9.38 30.11 25.03
CA GLN A 4 -10.16 31.30 25.41
C GLN A 4 -9.36 32.59 25.23
N GLU A 5 -8.06 32.54 25.50
CA GLU A 5 -7.16 33.69 25.38
C GLU A 5 -6.90 34.05 23.92
N ALA A 6 -6.72 33.04 23.05
CA ALA A 6 -6.63 33.23 21.60
C ALA A 6 -7.88 33.94 21.03
N ALA A 7 -9.05 33.67 21.60
CA ALA A 7 -10.30 34.31 21.22
C ALA A 7 -10.29 35.83 21.49
N ASN A 8 -9.81 36.23 22.67
CA ASN A 8 -9.70 37.64 23.04
C ASN A 8 -8.63 38.38 22.24
N VAL A 9 -7.46 37.75 22.06
CA VAL A 9 -6.38 38.33 21.24
C VAL A 9 -6.84 38.53 19.80
N ALA A 10 -7.52 37.53 19.21
CA ALA A 10 -8.03 37.64 17.85
C ALA A 10 -9.09 38.75 17.71
N ARG A 11 -9.93 38.97 18.73
CA ARG A 11 -10.89 40.09 18.75
C ARG A 11 -10.16 41.42 18.65
N GLU A 12 -9.24 41.65 19.58
CA GLU A 12 -8.52 42.92 19.72
C GLU A 12 -7.72 43.25 18.44
N PHE A 13 -7.03 42.25 17.88
CA PHE A 13 -6.30 42.42 16.62
C PHE A 13 -7.23 42.72 15.43
N HIS A 14 -8.40 42.09 15.36
CA HIS A 14 -9.33 42.34 14.28
C HIS A 14 -9.95 43.73 14.37
N GLU A 15 -10.28 44.19 15.57
CA GLU A 15 -10.84 45.53 15.82
C GLU A 15 -9.83 46.64 15.46
N GLN A 16 -8.54 46.43 15.74
CA GLN A 16 -7.51 47.44 15.47
C GLN A 16 -6.98 47.42 14.02
N LEU A 17 -6.86 46.24 13.40
CA LEU A 17 -6.14 46.07 12.13
C LEU A 17 -6.99 45.48 10.98
N ALA A 18 -8.28 45.21 11.19
CA ALA A 18 -9.19 44.65 10.19
C ALA A 18 -8.57 43.46 9.42
N ILE A 19 -8.12 42.44 10.16
CA ILE A 19 -7.51 41.24 9.56
C ILE A 19 -8.45 40.58 8.53
N THR A 20 -7.89 39.99 7.48
CA THR A 20 -8.64 39.37 6.36
C THR A 20 -8.60 37.84 6.36
N GLY A 21 -7.81 37.25 7.25
CA GLY A 21 -7.64 35.82 7.36
C GLY A 21 -6.74 35.43 8.52
N VAL A 22 -6.80 34.15 8.88
CA VAL A 22 -6.08 33.59 10.03
C VAL A 22 -5.28 32.36 9.60
N ILE A 23 -4.11 32.17 10.20
CA ILE A 23 -3.33 30.94 10.11
C ILE A 23 -3.31 30.32 11.51
N LEU A 24 -3.63 29.02 11.60
CA LEU A 24 -3.60 28.29 12.85
C LEU A 24 -2.36 27.40 12.91
N THR A 25 -1.50 27.60 13.89
CA THR A 25 -0.28 26.79 14.05
C THR A 25 -0.44 25.77 15.17
N LYS A 26 0.39 24.73 15.16
CA LYS A 26 0.48 23.72 16.22
C LYS A 26 -0.84 22.96 16.47
N ILE A 27 -1.56 22.62 15.39
CA ILE A 27 -2.82 21.87 15.48
C ILE A 27 -2.60 20.41 15.92
N ASP A 28 -1.40 19.88 15.75
CA ASP A 28 -0.97 18.58 16.30
C ASP A 28 -1.08 18.53 17.83
N GLY A 29 -0.84 19.64 18.53
CA GLY A 29 -0.98 19.75 19.98
C GLY A 29 -2.40 20.12 20.46
N ASP A 30 -3.23 20.71 19.61
CA ASP A 30 -4.62 21.07 19.94
C ASP A 30 -5.60 19.97 19.52
N THR A 31 -5.73 18.97 20.40
CA THR A 31 -6.60 17.79 20.20
C THR A 31 -8.09 18.09 20.03
N ARG A 32 -8.55 19.34 20.26
CA ARG A 32 -9.98 19.68 20.24
C ARG A 32 -10.36 20.78 19.25
N GLY A 33 -9.40 21.38 18.55
CA GLY A 33 -9.65 22.41 17.53
C GLY A 33 -10.47 23.62 18.04
N GLY A 34 -10.54 23.83 19.36
CA GLY A 34 -11.43 24.81 19.99
C GLY A 34 -10.99 26.25 19.68
N ALA A 35 -9.69 26.47 19.54
CA ALA A 35 -9.14 27.76 19.12
C ALA A 35 -9.61 28.15 17.70
N ALA A 36 -9.66 27.18 16.77
CA ALA A 36 -10.12 27.41 15.41
C ALA A 36 -11.56 27.94 15.37
N LEU A 37 -12.44 27.27 16.11
CA LEU A 37 -13.86 27.65 16.20
C LEU A 37 -14.02 29.02 16.86
N SER A 38 -13.28 29.26 17.93
CA SER A 38 -13.39 30.50 18.73
C SER A 38 -12.92 31.72 17.94
N VAL A 39 -11.78 31.61 17.26
CA VAL A 39 -11.24 32.69 16.41
C VAL A 39 -12.15 32.95 15.22
N ARG A 40 -12.65 31.90 14.56
CA ARG A 40 -13.59 32.03 13.44
C ARG A 40 -14.89 32.71 13.85
N GLN A 41 -15.45 32.35 15.01
CA GLN A 41 -16.70 32.91 15.51
C GLN A 41 -16.57 34.39 15.89
N ILE A 42 -15.44 34.78 16.48
CA ILE A 42 -15.23 36.16 16.95
C ILE A 42 -14.84 37.09 15.81
N THR A 43 -13.89 36.67 14.97
CA THR A 43 -13.35 37.55 13.91
C THR A 43 -14.20 37.51 12.64
N GLY A 44 -14.98 36.45 12.41
CA GLY A 44 -15.70 36.26 11.15
C GLY A 44 -14.77 36.05 9.93
N GLN A 45 -13.45 35.92 10.13
CA GLN A 45 -12.45 35.82 9.07
C GLN A 45 -12.07 34.37 8.74
N PRO A 46 -11.78 34.06 7.46
CA PRO A 46 -11.49 32.70 7.04
C PRO A 46 -10.12 32.23 7.56
N ILE A 47 -10.06 30.99 8.01
CA ILE A 47 -8.78 30.33 8.28
C ILE A 47 -8.24 29.82 6.94
N LYS A 48 -7.00 30.21 6.59
CA LYS A 48 -6.40 29.92 5.28
C LYS A 48 -5.45 28.74 5.33
N PHE A 49 -4.61 28.67 6.36
CA PHE A 49 -3.57 27.64 6.50
C PHE A 49 -3.53 27.08 7.92
N THR A 50 -3.01 25.87 8.03
CA THR A 50 -2.76 25.16 9.28
C THR A 50 -1.32 24.68 9.36
N GLY A 51 -0.64 24.96 10.47
CA GLY A 51 0.64 24.35 10.81
C GLY A 51 0.41 23.05 11.59
N THR A 52 0.87 21.93 11.06
CA THR A 52 0.76 20.59 11.66
C THR A 52 2.05 20.12 12.32
N GLY A 53 3.13 20.92 12.28
CA GLY A 53 4.42 20.58 12.88
C GLY A 53 5.40 21.75 12.91
N GLU A 54 6.68 21.44 13.08
CA GLU A 54 7.76 22.42 13.23
C GLU A 54 8.58 22.64 11.95
N LYS A 55 8.48 21.73 10.97
CA LYS A 55 9.24 21.83 9.73
C LYS A 55 8.59 22.83 8.78
N ILE A 56 9.38 23.39 7.86
CA ILE A 56 8.91 24.33 6.83
C ILE A 56 7.83 23.69 5.92
N THR A 57 7.88 22.37 5.77
CA THR A 57 6.91 21.56 5.01
C THR A 57 5.60 21.33 5.74
N ASP A 58 5.51 21.61 7.04
CA ASP A 58 4.37 21.23 7.88
C ASP A 58 3.29 22.34 7.89
N ILE A 59 3.15 23.05 6.77
CA ILE A 59 2.11 24.04 6.53
C ILE A 59 1.17 23.54 5.44
N GLU A 60 -0.10 23.44 5.78
CA GLU A 60 -1.14 22.85 4.93
C GLU A 60 -2.28 23.85 4.72
N THR A 61 -3.03 23.69 3.63
CA THR A 61 -4.24 24.48 3.39
C THR A 61 -5.31 24.08 4.41
N PHE A 62 -6.01 25.05 4.98
CA PHE A 62 -7.07 24.77 5.95
C PHE A 62 -8.28 24.15 5.25
N HIS A 63 -8.68 22.95 5.69
CA HIS A 63 -9.89 22.28 5.24
C HIS A 63 -10.89 22.16 6.41
N PRO A 64 -12.02 22.90 6.39
CA PRO A 64 -13.02 22.86 7.45
C PRO A 64 -13.55 21.45 7.73
N ASP A 65 -13.79 20.68 6.66
CA ASP A 65 -14.33 19.32 6.75
C ASP A 65 -13.39 18.38 7.53
N ARG A 66 -12.08 18.45 7.26
CA ARG A 66 -11.07 17.64 7.97
C ARG A 66 -10.95 18.04 9.44
N MET A 67 -11.00 19.34 9.71
CA MET A 67 -11.00 19.83 11.09
C MET A 67 -12.26 19.38 11.85
N ALA A 68 -13.43 19.40 11.21
CA ALA A 68 -14.66 18.88 11.80
C ALA A 68 -14.55 17.37 12.06
N SER A 69 -14.06 16.57 11.11
CA SER A 69 -13.84 15.13 11.29
C SER A 69 -12.83 14.81 12.41
N ARG A 70 -11.76 15.61 12.53
CA ARG A 70 -10.77 15.49 13.61
C ARG A 70 -11.39 15.81 14.98
N ILE A 71 -12.20 16.86 15.08
CA ILE A 71 -12.91 17.24 16.33
C ILE A 71 -13.94 16.17 16.72
N LEU A 72 -14.66 15.62 15.74
CA LEU A 72 -15.67 14.56 15.93
C LEU A 72 -15.04 13.17 16.15
N GLY A 73 -13.71 13.06 16.14
CA GLY A 73 -13.00 11.80 16.34
C GLY A 73 -13.20 10.79 15.21
N MET A 74 -13.73 11.21 14.06
CA MET A 74 -14.04 10.34 12.92
C MET A 74 -12.82 9.99 12.06
N GLY A 75 -11.64 10.54 12.37
CA GLY A 75 -10.41 10.28 11.62
C GLY A 75 -10.47 10.82 10.19
N ASP A 76 -9.30 11.10 9.63
CA ASP A 76 -9.19 11.77 8.34
C ASP A 76 -9.19 10.77 7.18
N MET A 77 -10.37 10.23 6.84
CA MET A 77 -10.53 9.34 5.69
C MET A 77 -10.15 10.02 4.36
N LEU A 78 -10.25 11.35 4.28
CA LEU A 78 -9.89 12.12 3.09
C LEU A 78 -8.38 12.22 2.93
N THR A 79 -7.64 12.44 4.01
CA THR A 79 -6.16 12.43 3.97
C THR A 79 -5.59 11.06 3.60
N LEU A 80 -6.26 9.95 3.95
CA LEU A 80 -5.90 8.60 3.48
C LEU A 80 -6.04 8.45 1.96
N ILE A 81 -7.10 9.02 1.36
CA ILE A 81 -7.32 8.98 -0.09
C ILE A 81 -6.34 9.91 -0.81
N GLU A 82 -6.05 11.09 -0.25
CA GLU A 82 -5.13 12.05 -0.86
C GLU A 82 -3.66 11.66 -0.76
N LYS A 83 -3.19 11.13 0.38
CA LYS A 83 -1.84 10.57 0.47
C LYS A 83 -1.67 9.38 -0.49
N ALA A 84 -2.68 8.51 -0.58
CA ALA A 84 -2.68 7.42 -1.55
C ALA A 84 -2.68 7.92 -3.00
N ALA A 85 -3.27 9.09 -3.29
CA ALA A 85 -3.28 9.70 -4.62
C ALA A 85 -2.00 10.50 -4.93
N GLN A 86 -1.36 11.13 -3.94
CA GLN A 86 -0.13 11.90 -4.13
C GLN A 86 1.11 11.01 -4.31
N ASP A 87 1.13 9.82 -3.71
CA ASP A 87 2.27 8.89 -3.83
C ASP A 87 2.16 7.93 -5.02
N TYR A 88 1.14 8.06 -5.87
CA TYR A 88 0.92 7.20 -7.03
C TYR A 88 1.26 7.90 -8.35
N ASP A 89 2.53 7.89 -8.70
CA ASP A 89 3.00 8.35 -10.02
C ASP A 89 2.70 7.26 -11.07
N GLU A 90 1.61 7.43 -11.83
CA GLU A 90 1.19 6.49 -12.88
C GLU A 90 2.30 6.21 -13.90
N LYS A 91 3.22 7.16 -14.13
CA LYS A 91 4.33 6.96 -15.07
C LYS A 91 5.40 6.05 -14.50
N LYS A 92 5.80 6.25 -13.25
CA LYS A 92 6.80 5.40 -12.58
C LYS A 92 6.29 3.98 -12.39
N SER A 93 4.99 3.80 -12.17
CA SER A 93 4.40 2.46 -12.06
C SER A 93 4.40 1.71 -13.40
N LEU A 94 4.22 2.40 -14.52
CA LEU A 94 4.31 1.82 -15.87
C LEU A 94 5.75 1.43 -16.22
N GLU A 95 6.73 2.33 -15.99
CA GLU A 95 8.15 2.04 -16.22
C GLU A 95 8.63 0.87 -15.35
N LEU A 96 8.20 0.84 -14.08
CA LEU A 96 8.48 -0.26 -13.18
C LEU A 96 7.84 -1.56 -13.70
N ALA A 97 6.57 -1.54 -14.13
CA ALA A 97 5.91 -2.72 -14.67
C ALA A 97 6.60 -3.25 -15.94
N GLU A 98 7.11 -2.38 -16.81
CA GLU A 98 7.87 -2.75 -18.01
C GLU A 98 9.24 -3.34 -17.66
N LYS A 99 10.02 -2.67 -16.80
CA LYS A 99 11.32 -3.21 -16.32
C LYS A 99 11.18 -4.53 -15.57
N MET A 100 10.09 -4.67 -14.82
CA MET A 100 9.78 -5.91 -14.11
C MET A 100 9.39 -7.03 -15.09
N ARG A 101 8.64 -6.71 -16.16
CA ARG A 101 8.36 -7.65 -17.26
C ARG A 101 9.65 -8.08 -17.99
N GLU A 102 10.61 -7.17 -18.09
CA GLU A 102 11.90 -7.40 -18.77
C GLU A 102 12.96 -8.04 -17.85
N ASN A 103 12.63 -8.35 -16.59
CA ASN A 103 13.53 -8.90 -15.58
C ASN A 103 14.79 -8.05 -15.31
N THR A 104 14.76 -6.77 -15.67
CA THR A 104 15.90 -5.85 -15.54
C THR A 104 15.91 -5.14 -14.19
N PHE A 105 15.37 -5.77 -13.13
CA PHE A 105 15.39 -5.19 -11.79
C PHE A 105 16.82 -5.14 -11.25
N ASP A 106 17.32 -3.92 -11.02
CA ASP A 106 18.70 -3.62 -10.71
C ASP A 106 18.87 -2.94 -9.32
N PHE A 107 20.10 -2.63 -8.93
CA PHE A 107 20.35 -2.00 -7.63
C PHE A 107 19.88 -0.53 -7.56
N ASN A 108 19.78 0.17 -8.70
CA ASN A 108 19.30 1.55 -8.73
C ASN A 108 17.80 1.59 -8.42
N ASP A 109 17.03 0.70 -9.06
CA ASP A 109 15.60 0.55 -8.86
C ASP A 109 15.29 0.15 -7.40
N PHE A 110 16.09 -0.74 -6.82
CA PHE A 110 15.96 -1.12 -5.41
C PHE A 110 16.15 0.05 -4.45
N ILE A 111 17.14 0.91 -4.67
CA ILE A 111 17.36 2.09 -3.83
C ILE A 111 16.26 3.14 -4.02
N GLN A 112 15.80 3.36 -5.25
CA GLN A 112 14.70 4.28 -5.53
C GLN A 112 13.42 3.86 -4.79
N GLN A 113 13.12 2.56 -4.75
CA GLN A 113 11.98 2.04 -3.98
C GLN A 113 12.15 2.26 -2.47
N LEU A 114 13.35 2.01 -1.92
CA LEU A 114 13.62 2.27 -0.51
C LEU A 114 13.49 3.76 -0.15
N GLU A 115 13.89 4.65 -1.07
CA GLU A 115 13.73 6.09 -0.91
C GLU A 115 12.27 6.54 -0.99
N GLN A 116 11.46 5.93 -1.87
CA GLN A 116 10.02 6.17 -1.90
C GLN A 116 9.36 5.75 -0.59
N VAL A 117 9.73 4.58 -0.05
CA VAL A 117 9.25 4.12 1.26
C VAL A 117 9.67 5.05 2.40
N GLN A 118 10.89 5.60 2.33
CA GLN A 118 11.34 6.62 3.28
C GLN A 118 10.49 7.90 3.20
N ASN A 119 10.18 8.36 1.99
CA ASN A 119 9.44 9.61 1.75
C ASN A 119 7.96 9.53 2.13
N MET A 120 7.36 8.32 2.12
CA MET A 120 5.99 8.08 2.60
C MET A 120 5.84 8.27 4.14
N GLY A 121 6.95 8.44 4.86
CA GLY A 121 6.99 8.72 6.29
C GLY A 121 7.11 7.46 7.17
N PRO A 122 7.04 7.61 8.50
CA PRO A 122 7.17 6.48 9.42
C PRO A 122 6.04 5.49 9.18
N MET A 123 6.39 4.28 8.77
CA MET A 123 5.45 3.16 8.62
C MET A 123 4.65 2.91 9.92
N GLU A 124 5.18 3.35 11.07
CA GLU A 124 4.48 3.35 12.36
C GLU A 124 3.14 4.11 12.32
N ASP A 125 3.03 5.23 11.63
CA ASP A 125 1.79 6.02 11.61
C ASP A 125 0.77 5.45 10.61
N LEU A 126 1.24 4.84 9.52
CA LEU A 126 0.38 4.08 8.60
C LEU A 126 -0.13 2.78 9.25
N LEU A 127 0.71 2.08 10.02
CA LEU A 127 0.34 0.85 10.73
C LEU A 127 -0.64 1.12 11.88
N LYS A 128 -0.54 2.26 12.58
CA LYS A 128 -1.53 2.71 13.58
C LYS A 128 -2.89 3.05 12.97
N MET A 129 -2.93 3.37 11.68
CA MET A 129 -4.15 3.73 10.94
C MET A 129 -4.88 2.53 10.33
N ILE A 130 -4.28 1.32 10.31
CA ILE A 130 -4.93 0.11 9.79
C ILE A 130 -5.60 -0.67 10.94
N PRO A 131 -6.94 -0.66 11.05
CA PRO A 131 -7.64 -1.43 12.08
C PRO A 131 -7.44 -2.93 11.88
N GLY A 132 -7.03 -3.64 12.93
CA GLY A 132 -6.83 -5.10 12.92
C GLY A 132 -5.38 -5.58 12.68
N MET A 133 -4.44 -4.70 12.32
CA MET A 133 -3.00 -5.04 12.18
C MET A 133 -2.12 -4.58 13.36
N ALA A 134 -2.65 -3.75 14.26
CA ALA A 134 -1.93 -3.22 15.43
C ALA A 134 -1.48 -4.28 16.46
N GLY A 135 -2.01 -5.51 16.38
CA GLY A 135 -1.76 -6.59 17.35
C GLY A 135 -0.68 -7.61 16.96
N ASN A 136 -0.04 -7.50 15.78
CA ASN A 136 0.93 -8.51 15.34
C ASN A 136 2.37 -8.09 15.68
N PRO A 137 3.03 -8.72 16.67
CA PRO A 137 4.37 -8.33 17.14
C PRO A 137 5.48 -8.51 16.08
N ALA A 138 5.22 -9.29 15.02
CA ALA A 138 6.14 -9.44 13.89
C ALA A 138 6.22 -8.18 13.01
N LEU A 139 5.18 -7.34 13.00
CA LEU A 139 5.10 -6.12 12.20
C LEU A 139 5.39 -4.84 13.00
N ALA A 140 5.23 -4.89 14.33
CA ALA A 140 5.62 -3.80 15.23
C ALA A 140 7.13 -3.51 15.25
N ASN A 141 7.95 -4.48 14.81
CA ASN A 141 9.41 -4.39 14.81
C ASN A 141 10.00 -4.02 13.44
N VAL A 142 9.19 -3.75 12.41
CA VAL A 142 9.69 -3.21 11.13
C VAL A 142 9.92 -1.70 11.30
N LYS A 143 10.87 -1.35 12.18
CA LYS A 143 11.42 -0.01 12.23
C LYS A 143 12.31 0.15 11.03
N VAL A 144 11.81 0.85 10.03
CA VAL A 144 12.62 1.32 8.91
C VAL A 144 13.52 2.43 9.47
N ASP A 145 14.72 2.06 9.92
CA ASP A 145 15.71 3.03 10.40
C ASP A 145 16.27 3.81 9.19
N GLU A 146 16.09 5.12 9.20
CA GLU A 146 16.63 6.03 8.17
C GLU A 146 18.14 5.86 8.00
N LYS A 147 18.86 5.57 9.10
CA LYS A 147 20.30 5.35 9.06
C LYS A 147 20.65 4.07 8.31
N GLU A 148 19.83 3.04 8.40
CA GLU A 148 20.05 1.80 7.64
C GLU A 148 19.82 2.03 6.14
N ILE A 149 18.81 2.81 5.75
CA ILE A 149 18.61 3.19 4.34
C ILE A 149 19.81 4.00 3.83
N ALA A 150 20.30 4.96 4.60
CA ALA A 150 21.48 5.74 4.23
C ALA A 150 22.72 4.85 4.03
N ARG A 151 22.93 3.84 4.88
CA ARG A 151 24.02 2.85 4.70
C ARG A 151 23.86 2.04 3.42
N LYS A 152 22.64 1.58 3.12
CA LYS A 152 22.34 0.86 1.87
C LYS A 152 22.59 1.74 0.64
N LYS A 153 22.22 3.02 0.69
CA LYS A 153 22.54 4.01 -0.36
C LYS A 153 24.06 4.13 -0.56
N ALA A 154 24.83 4.25 0.51
CA ALA A 154 26.29 4.33 0.43
C ALA A 154 26.92 3.09 -0.24
N ILE A 155 26.38 1.89 0.02
CA ILE A 155 26.82 0.64 -0.62
C ILE A 155 26.62 0.71 -2.14
N VAL A 156 25.43 1.12 -2.61
CA VAL A 156 25.12 1.21 -4.04
C VAL A 156 25.93 2.32 -4.73
N TYR A 157 26.09 3.48 -4.09
CA TYR A 157 26.91 4.55 -4.63
C TYR A 157 28.40 4.19 -4.75
N SER A 158 28.87 3.20 -4.00
CA SER A 158 30.25 2.66 -4.09
C SER A 158 30.43 1.60 -5.19
N MET A 159 29.36 1.25 -5.90
CA MET A 159 29.39 0.39 -7.09
C MET A 159 29.61 1.21 -8.35
N THR A 160 30.23 0.60 -9.35
CA THR A 160 30.31 1.13 -10.72
C THR A 160 28.96 0.98 -11.43
N PRO A 161 28.66 1.79 -12.47
CA PRO A 161 27.39 1.69 -13.21
C PRO A 161 27.07 0.27 -13.69
N GLU A 162 28.06 -0.43 -14.24
CA GLU A 162 27.93 -1.81 -14.70
C GLU A 162 27.54 -2.79 -13.58
N GLU A 163 28.11 -2.60 -12.37
CA GLU A 163 27.78 -3.42 -11.21
C GLU A 163 26.41 -3.10 -10.63
N ARG A 164 25.87 -1.90 -10.86
CA ARG A 164 24.52 -1.51 -10.43
C ARG A 164 23.45 -2.15 -11.30
N GLU A 165 23.68 -2.13 -12.61
CA GLU A 165 22.77 -2.71 -13.61
C GLU A 165 22.79 -4.24 -13.61
N ASN A 166 23.97 -4.84 -13.35
CA ASN A 166 24.14 -6.29 -13.36
C ASN A 166 24.60 -6.85 -11.99
N PRO A 167 23.65 -7.28 -11.14
CA PRO A 167 23.94 -7.83 -9.82
C PRO A 167 24.87 -9.05 -9.80
N ASP A 168 24.88 -9.83 -10.88
CA ASP A 168 25.65 -11.07 -10.99
C ASP A 168 27.16 -10.84 -11.13
N LEU A 169 27.59 -9.61 -11.46
CA LEU A 169 29.00 -9.25 -11.58
C LEU A 169 29.72 -9.12 -10.23
N LEU A 170 28.99 -9.14 -9.11
CA LEU A 170 29.53 -8.92 -7.76
C LEU A 170 30.29 -10.13 -7.19
N ASN A 171 31.55 -10.25 -7.60
CA ASN A 171 32.50 -11.19 -7.02
C ASN A 171 33.00 -10.76 -5.61
N PRO A 172 33.63 -11.66 -4.83
CA PRO A 172 34.12 -11.34 -3.48
C PRO A 172 35.13 -10.18 -3.42
N ALA A 173 35.96 -10.00 -4.46
CA ALA A 173 36.93 -8.90 -4.51
C ALA A 173 36.23 -7.53 -4.67
N ARG A 174 35.24 -7.44 -5.56
CA ARG A 174 34.40 -6.24 -5.76
C ARG A 174 33.62 -5.90 -4.49
N ARG A 175 33.09 -6.90 -3.79
CA ARG A 175 32.41 -6.69 -2.49
C ARG A 175 33.33 -6.09 -1.43
N ARG A 176 34.60 -6.51 -1.37
CA ARG A 176 35.59 -5.89 -0.46
C ARG A 176 35.89 -4.44 -0.84
N ARG A 177 36.00 -4.14 -2.13
CA ARG A 177 36.17 -2.77 -2.63
C ARG A 177 34.97 -1.89 -2.25
N ILE A 178 33.75 -2.39 -2.46
CA ILE A 178 32.50 -1.69 -2.12
C ILE A 178 32.41 -1.43 -0.61
N ALA A 179 32.75 -2.43 0.21
CA ALA A 179 32.78 -2.29 1.67
C ALA A 179 33.73 -1.16 2.11
N ALA A 180 34.96 -1.14 1.56
CA ALA A 180 35.93 -0.08 1.84
C ALA A 180 35.45 1.30 1.35
N GLY A 181 34.80 1.38 0.18
CA GLY A 181 34.28 2.63 -0.39
C GLY A 181 33.06 3.18 0.33
N SER A 182 32.20 2.32 0.87
CA SER A 182 30.96 2.72 1.54
C SER A 182 31.11 2.91 3.05
N GLY A 183 32.28 2.60 3.62
CA GLY A 183 32.49 2.59 5.07
C GLY A 183 31.72 1.50 5.82
N ASN A 184 31.24 0.47 5.11
CA ASN A 184 30.53 -0.67 5.69
C ASN A 184 31.45 -1.90 5.77
N THR A 185 31.06 -2.87 6.59
CA THR A 185 31.75 -4.15 6.69
C THR A 185 31.43 -5.05 5.51
N PHE A 186 32.33 -6.00 5.22
CA PHE A 186 32.08 -7.04 4.21
C PHE A 186 30.81 -7.87 4.51
N ILE A 187 30.45 -8.04 5.79
CA ILE A 187 29.25 -8.76 6.22
C ILE A 187 28.00 -7.98 5.84
N GLU A 188 27.97 -6.66 6.09
CA GLU A 188 26.85 -5.79 5.73
C GLU A 188 26.62 -5.75 4.22
N VAL A 189 27.69 -5.70 3.42
CA VAL A 189 27.57 -5.75 1.94
C VAL A 189 27.00 -7.10 1.48
N ASN A 190 27.41 -8.22 2.08
CA ASN A 190 26.83 -9.52 1.75
C ASN A 190 25.37 -9.65 2.18
N LYS A 191 25.00 -9.08 3.34
CA LYS A 191 23.61 -9.02 3.79
C LYS A 191 22.77 -8.22 2.80
N PHE A 192 23.23 -7.04 2.39
CA PHE A 192 22.56 -6.21 1.39
C PHE A 192 22.30 -6.96 0.07
N ILE A 193 23.30 -7.68 -0.45
CA ILE A 193 23.14 -8.48 -1.68
C ILE A 193 22.13 -9.60 -1.51
N LYS A 194 22.10 -10.25 -0.33
CA LYS A 194 21.10 -11.29 -0.02
C LYS A 194 19.69 -10.68 0.04
N ASP A 195 19.53 -9.55 0.72
CA ASP A 195 18.25 -8.84 0.84
C ASP A 195 17.73 -8.43 -0.54
N PHE A 196 18.62 -7.92 -1.41
CA PHE A 196 18.29 -7.59 -2.80
C PHE A 196 17.87 -8.83 -3.61
N ASN A 197 18.63 -9.92 -3.54
CA ASN A 197 18.29 -11.15 -4.28
C ASN A 197 16.97 -11.77 -3.79
N GLN A 198 16.68 -11.69 -2.50
CA GLN A 198 15.39 -12.11 -1.94
C GLN A 198 14.25 -11.24 -2.46
N ALA A 199 14.42 -9.91 -2.47
CA ALA A 199 13.44 -8.99 -3.03
C ALA A 199 13.21 -9.24 -4.53
N LYS A 200 14.29 -9.40 -5.31
CA LYS A 200 14.25 -9.74 -6.73
C LYS A 200 13.51 -11.06 -6.99
N SER A 201 13.83 -12.11 -6.22
CA SER A 201 13.15 -13.40 -6.33
C SER A 201 11.67 -13.33 -5.98
N MET A 202 11.30 -12.55 -4.95
CA MET A 202 9.90 -12.36 -4.56
C MET A 202 9.14 -11.59 -5.66
N MET A 203 9.73 -10.52 -6.20
CA MET A 203 9.15 -9.74 -7.29
C MET A 203 8.96 -10.57 -8.57
N GLN A 204 9.94 -11.40 -8.92
CA GLN A 204 9.82 -12.36 -10.02
C GLN A 204 8.74 -13.41 -9.78
N GLY A 205 8.60 -13.91 -8.55
CA GLY A 205 7.58 -14.89 -8.17
C GLY A 205 6.15 -14.33 -8.21
N VAL A 206 5.96 -13.05 -7.90
CA VAL A 206 4.66 -12.37 -8.02
C VAL A 206 4.28 -12.15 -9.48
N MET A 207 5.25 -11.88 -10.36
CA MET A 207 5.00 -11.68 -11.80
C MET A 207 4.84 -12.98 -12.59
N SER A 208 5.50 -14.06 -12.20
CA SER A 208 5.39 -15.34 -12.89
C SER A 208 4.01 -16.00 -12.70
N GLY A 209 3.18 -15.48 -11.80
CA GLY A 209 1.88 -16.06 -11.47
C GLY A 209 1.98 -17.45 -10.85
N ASP A 210 3.18 -17.85 -10.43
CA ASP A 210 3.47 -19.21 -9.97
C ASP A 210 3.11 -19.36 -8.49
N LEU A 211 1.80 -19.47 -8.24
CA LEU A 211 1.20 -19.74 -6.93
C LEU A 211 1.87 -20.93 -6.20
N ASN A 212 2.47 -21.86 -6.96
CA ASN A 212 3.17 -23.02 -6.42
C ASN A 212 4.51 -22.69 -5.76
N ALA A 213 5.26 -21.69 -6.26
CA ALA A 213 6.50 -21.25 -5.62
C ALA A 213 6.21 -20.54 -4.29
N MET A 214 5.13 -19.74 -4.26
CA MET A 214 4.63 -19.07 -3.06
C MET A 214 4.11 -20.07 -2.01
N MET A 215 3.40 -21.13 -2.41
CA MET A 215 2.95 -22.19 -1.51
C MET A 215 4.10 -22.97 -0.88
N ARG A 216 5.14 -23.29 -1.67
CA ARG A 216 6.33 -24.00 -1.17
C ARG A 216 7.12 -23.16 -0.16
N GLN A 217 7.20 -21.85 -0.39
CA GLN A 217 7.89 -20.93 0.51
C GLN A 217 7.11 -20.65 1.81
N MET A 218 5.78 -20.77 1.78
CA MET A 218 4.93 -20.77 2.99
C MET A 218 4.86 -22.13 3.71
N GLY A 219 5.63 -23.13 3.29
CA GLY A 219 5.65 -24.45 3.94
C GLY A 219 4.39 -25.29 3.72
N MET A 220 3.52 -24.90 2.79
CA MET A 220 2.35 -25.67 2.38
C MET A 220 2.74 -26.58 1.21
N ASP A 221 3.28 -27.76 1.53
CA ASP A 221 3.51 -28.83 0.56
C ASP A 221 2.17 -29.53 0.25
N PRO A 222 1.64 -29.47 -0.99
CA PRO A 222 0.41 -30.15 -1.39
C PRO A 222 0.49 -31.67 -1.23
N SER A 223 1.70 -32.21 -1.08
CA SER A 223 1.99 -33.65 -0.94
C SER A 223 1.85 -34.16 0.50
N ARG A 224 1.57 -33.28 1.48
CA ARG A 224 1.56 -33.62 2.92
C ARG A 224 0.24 -33.34 3.64
N MET A 225 -0.86 -33.08 2.94
CA MET A 225 -2.18 -33.04 3.60
C MET A 225 -2.61 -34.46 4.03
N PRO A 226 -2.84 -34.72 5.33
CA PRO A 226 -3.51 -35.93 5.78
C PRO A 226 -4.98 -35.87 5.38
N ASN A 227 -5.45 -36.97 4.79
CA ASN A 227 -6.83 -37.20 4.40
C ASN A 227 -7.78 -37.01 5.61
N LEU A 228 -8.57 -35.92 5.64
CA LEU A 228 -9.61 -35.74 6.68
C LEU A 228 -10.93 -36.40 6.20
N PRO A 229 -11.55 -37.25 7.02
CA PRO A 229 -12.79 -37.94 6.68
C PRO A 229 -14.02 -37.01 6.76
N SER A 230 -14.90 -37.13 5.78
CA SER A 230 -16.19 -36.46 5.72
C SER A 230 -17.22 -37.21 6.58
N SER A 231 -17.66 -36.65 7.71
CA SER A 231 -18.97 -36.96 8.32
C SER A 231 -19.16 -36.22 9.65
N ALA A 232 -20.16 -35.34 9.75
CA ALA A 232 -21.12 -35.28 10.86
C ALA A 232 -21.98 -34.00 10.78
N GLY A 233 -23.28 -34.18 10.46
CA GLY A 233 -24.34 -33.31 10.98
C GLY A 233 -24.93 -32.28 10.03
N MET A 234 -25.87 -32.70 9.16
CA MET A 234 -27.07 -31.91 8.86
C MET A 234 -28.27 -32.83 8.60
N PRO A 235 -29.48 -32.48 9.09
CA PRO A 235 -30.68 -33.30 9.02
C PRO A 235 -31.30 -33.37 7.62
N ASP A 236 -31.98 -34.49 7.39
CA ASP A 236 -32.63 -34.96 6.16
C ASP A 236 -33.71 -33.98 5.64
N MET A 237 -33.52 -33.47 4.43
CA MET A 237 -34.47 -32.59 3.72
C MET A 237 -35.32 -33.37 2.70
N SER A 238 -35.61 -34.64 2.97
CA SER A 238 -36.53 -35.48 2.19
C SER A 238 -38.01 -35.01 2.24
N ALA A 239 -38.36 -34.04 3.07
CA ALA A 239 -39.71 -33.48 3.17
C ALA A 239 -39.98 -32.26 2.24
N LEU A 240 -38.99 -31.77 1.48
CA LEU A 240 -39.16 -30.64 0.54
C LEU A 240 -39.13 -31.07 -0.94
N GLU A 241 -39.18 -32.37 -1.21
CA GLU A 241 -39.08 -32.94 -2.57
C GLU A 241 -40.44 -33.06 -3.28
N GLY A 242 -41.55 -32.82 -2.57
CA GLY A 242 -42.92 -32.93 -3.10
C GLY A 242 -43.56 -31.65 -3.68
N MET A 243 -42.90 -30.49 -3.61
CA MET A 243 -43.52 -29.19 -4.00
C MET A 243 -42.82 -28.42 -5.12
N MET A 244 -41.89 -29.02 -5.88
CA MET A 244 -41.29 -28.37 -7.07
C MET A 244 -41.35 -29.21 -8.35
N GLY A 245 -42.43 -29.96 -8.53
CA GLY A 245 -42.77 -30.60 -9.81
C GLY A 245 -43.48 -29.63 -10.77
N GLN A 246 -42.79 -28.63 -11.33
CA GLN A 246 -43.12 -28.06 -12.64
C GLN A 246 -42.02 -27.11 -13.14
N ASN A 247 -41.61 -27.34 -14.39
CA ASN A 247 -40.74 -26.50 -15.22
C ASN A 247 -39.21 -26.64 -15.05
N GLY A 248 -38.67 -27.64 -15.75
CA GLY A 248 -37.64 -27.42 -16.77
C GLY A 248 -36.28 -26.89 -16.34
N MET A 249 -35.45 -27.74 -15.73
CA MET A 249 -33.99 -27.69 -15.86
C MET A 249 -33.41 -29.11 -15.88
N PRO A 250 -32.44 -29.42 -16.75
CA PRO A 250 -31.78 -30.72 -16.76
C PRO A 250 -30.79 -30.89 -15.61
N ASP A 251 -30.86 -32.08 -15.05
CA ASP A 251 -30.10 -32.72 -13.98
C ASP A 251 -28.58 -32.44 -14.01
N LEU A 252 -28.06 -31.94 -12.88
CA LEU A 252 -26.64 -31.61 -12.68
C LEU A 252 -25.79 -32.83 -12.26
N SER A 253 -26.37 -34.02 -12.19
CA SER A 253 -25.71 -35.24 -11.72
C SER A 253 -24.81 -35.92 -12.78
N GLN A 254 -24.94 -35.58 -14.07
CA GLN A 254 -24.18 -36.26 -15.15
C GLN A 254 -22.89 -35.57 -15.61
N MET A 255 -22.46 -34.47 -14.99
CA MET A 255 -21.33 -33.67 -15.48
C MET A 255 -19.99 -33.90 -14.75
N MET A 256 -19.85 -34.95 -13.95
CA MET A 256 -18.59 -35.27 -13.25
C MET A 256 -18.18 -36.74 -13.42
N GLY A 257 -17.93 -37.15 -14.66
CA GLY A 257 -17.40 -38.47 -14.97
C GLY A 257 -16.51 -38.49 -16.21
N GLY A 258 -15.27 -38.93 -16.06
CA GLY A 258 -14.48 -39.54 -17.14
C GLY A 258 -13.65 -38.59 -18.01
N GLY A 259 -12.33 -38.74 -17.93
CA GLY A 259 -11.34 -38.00 -18.71
C GLY A 259 -11.50 -38.16 -20.23
N LEU A 260 -11.57 -37.02 -20.92
CA LEU A 260 -11.01 -36.74 -22.26
C LEU A 260 -11.34 -35.30 -22.77
N LYS A 261 -11.85 -34.40 -21.91
CA LYS A 261 -12.52 -33.14 -22.34
C LYS A 261 -11.80 -31.82 -22.00
N GLY A 262 -10.49 -31.83 -21.72
CA GLY A 262 -9.72 -30.63 -21.40
C GLY A 262 -9.57 -29.62 -22.57
N ARG A 263 -9.56 -30.10 -23.82
CA ARG A 263 -9.40 -29.22 -25.01
C ARG A 263 -10.70 -28.56 -25.48
N VAL A 264 -11.86 -29.16 -25.22
CA VAL A 264 -13.16 -28.60 -25.61
C VAL A 264 -13.66 -27.59 -24.57
N GLY A 265 -13.39 -27.84 -23.27
CA GLY A 265 -13.69 -26.89 -22.20
C GLY A 265 -12.92 -25.57 -22.31
N SER A 266 -11.64 -25.63 -22.69
CA SER A 266 -10.81 -24.42 -22.89
C SER A 266 -11.28 -23.58 -24.08
N PHE A 267 -11.77 -24.22 -25.15
CA PHE A 267 -12.35 -23.51 -26.30
C PHE A 267 -13.66 -22.81 -25.95
N ALA A 268 -14.55 -23.49 -25.23
CA ALA A 268 -15.82 -22.93 -24.77
C ALA A 268 -15.61 -21.72 -23.83
N MET A 269 -14.65 -21.82 -22.91
CA MET A 269 -14.30 -20.74 -21.99
C MET A 269 -13.66 -19.54 -22.72
N LYS A 270 -12.80 -19.78 -23.71
CA LYS A 270 -12.18 -18.72 -24.53
C LYS A 270 -13.22 -17.98 -25.38
N GLN A 271 -14.22 -18.68 -25.89
CA GLN A 271 -15.32 -18.08 -26.65
C GLN A 271 -16.29 -17.28 -25.75
N MET A 272 -16.50 -17.74 -24.52
CA MET A 272 -17.30 -17.03 -23.51
C MET A 272 -16.60 -15.73 -23.06
N MET A 273 -15.30 -15.77 -22.79
CA MET A 273 -14.47 -14.60 -22.46
C MET A 273 -14.50 -13.56 -23.59
N LYS A 274 -14.37 -13.99 -24.86
CA LYS A 274 -14.42 -13.10 -26.02
C LYS A 274 -15.79 -12.44 -26.17
N ARG A 275 -16.88 -13.15 -25.87
CA ARG A 275 -18.24 -12.60 -25.87
C ARG A 275 -18.46 -11.61 -24.72
N GLN A 276 -17.94 -11.88 -23.53
CA GLN A 276 -17.98 -10.93 -22.40
C GLN A 276 -17.17 -9.66 -22.70
N ALA A 277 -15.95 -9.78 -23.22
CA ALA A 277 -15.12 -8.64 -23.60
C ALA A 277 -15.82 -7.73 -24.63
N ASN A 278 -16.50 -8.31 -25.61
CA ASN A 278 -17.28 -7.55 -26.60
C ASN A 278 -18.54 -6.90 -25.99
N LYS A 279 -19.21 -7.53 -25.04
CA LYS A 279 -20.32 -6.92 -24.30
C LYS A 279 -19.85 -5.73 -23.46
N LEU A 280 -18.71 -5.86 -22.77
CA LEU A 280 -18.11 -4.78 -21.98
C LEU A 280 -17.65 -3.60 -22.84
N LYS A 281 -17.06 -3.86 -24.03
CA LYS A 281 -16.73 -2.81 -25.00
C LYS A 281 -17.97 -2.08 -25.53
N LYS A 282 -19.05 -2.80 -25.83
CA LYS A 282 -20.33 -2.19 -26.25
C LYS A 282 -20.99 -1.38 -25.12
N ALA A 283 -20.88 -1.82 -23.86
CA ALA A 283 -21.38 -1.09 -22.70
C ALA A 283 -20.58 0.20 -22.45
N LYS A 284 -19.25 0.18 -22.62
CA LYS A 284 -18.41 1.40 -22.54
C LYS A 284 -18.71 2.40 -23.64
N LYS A 285 -19.00 1.95 -24.87
CA LYS A 285 -19.35 2.84 -26.00
C LYS A 285 -20.75 3.48 -25.88
N LYS A 286 -21.64 2.94 -25.05
CA LYS A 286 -22.94 3.56 -24.73
C LYS A 286 -22.90 4.55 -23.56
N ARG A 287 -21.77 4.64 -22.84
CA ARG A 287 -21.56 5.53 -21.68
C ARG A 287 -20.70 6.77 -22.01
N LYS A 288 -20.22 6.89 -23.25
CA LYS A 288 -19.65 8.10 -23.84
C LYS A 288 -20.64 8.62 -24.88
#